data_AF-A0A3A9SV17-F1
#
_entry.id   AF-A0A3A9SV17-F1
#
_cell.length_a   1.000
_cell.length_b   1.000
_cell.length_c   1.000
_cell.angle_alpha   90.00
_cell.angle_beta   90.00
_cell.angle_gamma   90.00
#
_symmetry.space_group_name_H-M   'P 1'
#
loop_
_entity.id
_entity.type
_entity.pdbx_description
1 polymer ?
#
loop_
_entity_poly.entity_id
_entity_poly.type
_entity_poly.pdbx_seq_one_letter_code
_entity_poly.pdbx_strand_id
1 'polypeptide(L)'
;MSLGVAIADQNTLKCLDTRYYIFEQEARVGGMYSNVMHSCDVKPIMATRQQAMQDLASYLADQSITDIYAYNAKFDYSHLPELKAYNWFDIMRIAAYRQFNKAIPDSAACCKTGRLKSNYGVEPITRMLTGSSRYFEVHNAVADAVDELRIIELLDLPLDTYEIAKINN
;
A
#
# COMPACT_ATOMS: atom_id res chain seq x y z
N MET A 1 -3.60 15.19 -0.08
CA MET A 1 -4.86 15.47 -0.81
C MET A 1 -5.89 14.40 -0.50
N SER A 2 -5.51 13.13 -0.49
CA SER A 2 -6.37 12.02 -0.13
C SER A 2 -5.60 10.97 0.66
N LEU A 3 -6.33 10.06 1.29
CA LEU A 3 -5.80 8.89 1.98
C LEU A 3 -6.70 7.70 1.66
N GLY A 4 -6.12 6.60 1.20
CA GLY A 4 -6.80 5.34 1.02
C GLY A 4 -6.26 4.29 1.97
N VAL A 5 -7.14 3.42 2.43
CA VAL A 5 -6.82 2.30 3.32
C VAL A 5 -7.59 1.08 2.84
N ALA A 6 -6.90 -0.05 2.71
CA ALA A 6 -7.51 -1.35 2.49
C ALA A 6 -7.36 -2.19 3.77
N ILE A 7 -8.45 -2.79 4.23
CA ILE A 7 -8.48 -3.64 5.41
C ILE A 7 -8.42 -5.09 4.96
N ALA A 8 -7.47 -5.84 5.49
CA ALA A 8 -7.22 -7.22 5.10
C ALA A 8 -7.62 -8.20 6.21
N ASP A 9 -8.14 -9.35 5.81
CA ASP A 9 -8.22 -10.51 6.68
C ASP A 9 -6.83 -11.11 6.88
N GLN A 10 -6.38 -11.25 8.13
CA GLN A 10 -5.02 -11.71 8.43
C GLN A 10 -4.70 -13.13 7.92
N ASN A 11 -5.71 -13.99 7.73
CA ASN A 11 -5.50 -15.39 7.37
C ASN A 11 -5.54 -15.61 5.86
N THR A 12 -6.44 -14.91 5.18
CA THR A 12 -6.70 -15.05 3.74
C THR A 12 -6.05 -13.95 2.91
N LEU A 13 -5.61 -12.87 3.58
CA LEU A 13 -5.07 -11.65 3.00
C LEU A 13 -6.07 -10.92 2.09
N LYS A 14 -7.34 -11.33 2.11
CA LYS A 14 -8.40 -10.74 1.28
C LYS A 14 -8.83 -9.39 1.82
N CYS A 15 -9.09 -8.47 0.89
CA CYS A 15 -9.70 -7.18 1.23
C CYS A 15 -11.11 -7.39 1.80
N LEU A 16 -11.30 -6.99 3.06
CA LEU A 16 -12.57 -7.02 3.78
C LEU A 16 -13.34 -5.71 3.65
N ASP A 17 -12.62 -4.59 3.68
CA ASP A 17 -13.18 -3.25 3.62
C ASP A 17 -12.17 -2.26 3.05
N THR A 18 -12.66 -1.09 2.64
CA THR A 18 -11.82 0.03 2.21
C THR A 18 -12.31 1.33 2.83
N ARG A 19 -11.38 2.21 3.16
CA ARG A 19 -11.70 3.58 3.57
C ARG A 19 -10.99 4.55 2.66
N TYR A 20 -11.74 5.52 2.15
CA TYR A 20 -11.20 6.52 1.25
C TYR A 20 -11.58 7.92 1.72
N TYR A 21 -10.57 8.74 1.96
CA TYR A 21 -10.72 10.12 2.43
C TYR A 21 -10.17 11.09 1.40
N ILE A 22 -10.89 12.18 1.18
CA ILE A 22 -10.39 13.33 0.44
C ILE A 22 -10.36 14.52 1.39
N PHE A 23 -9.17 15.10 1.57
CA PHE A 23 -8.95 16.24 2.44
C PHE A 23 -9.36 17.52 1.71
N GLU A 24 -10.49 18.12 2.09
CA GLU A 24 -11.16 19.14 1.29
C GLU A 24 -10.30 20.37 0.99
N GLN A 25 -9.49 20.82 1.97
CA GLN A 25 -8.67 22.01 1.81
C GLN A 25 -7.49 21.74 0.87
N GLU A 26 -6.82 20.61 1.08
CA GLU A 26 -5.66 20.18 0.31
C GLU A 26 -6.05 19.78 -1.12
N ALA A 27 -7.22 19.16 -1.30
CA ALA A 27 -7.75 18.81 -2.62
C ALA A 27 -8.05 20.05 -3.47
N ARG A 28 -8.43 21.18 -2.86
CA ARG A 28 -8.65 22.46 -3.58
C ARG A 28 -7.36 23.11 -4.07
N VAL A 29 -6.24 22.90 -3.37
CA VAL A 29 -4.91 23.35 -3.83
C VAL A 29 -4.52 22.61 -5.11
N GLY A 30 -4.94 21.35 -5.22
CA GLY A 30 -4.59 20.48 -6.33
C GLY A 30 -3.15 19.96 -6.23
N GLY A 31 -2.77 19.20 -7.25
CA GLY A 31 -1.54 18.42 -7.29
C GLY A 31 -1.55 17.40 -8.42
N MET A 32 -0.44 16.67 -8.56
CA MET A 32 -0.17 15.77 -9.70
C MET A 32 -1.30 14.79 -10.01
N TYR A 33 -1.99 14.28 -8.97
CA TYR A 33 -3.01 13.23 -9.08
C TYR A 33 -4.44 13.73 -8.81
N SER A 34 -4.69 15.04 -8.94
CA SER A 34 -6.02 15.60 -8.63
C SER A 34 -7.11 15.07 -9.57
N ASN A 35 -6.76 14.80 -10.82
CA ASN A 35 -7.66 14.32 -11.86
C ASN A 35 -8.13 12.87 -11.66
N VAL A 36 -7.46 12.10 -10.81
CA VAL A 36 -7.78 10.68 -10.55
C VAL A 36 -8.42 10.43 -9.19
N MET A 37 -8.57 11.46 -8.34
CA MET A 37 -9.16 11.31 -7.00
C MET A 37 -10.59 10.75 -7.03
N HIS A 38 -11.37 11.07 -8.08
CA HIS A 38 -12.75 10.58 -8.23
C HIS A 38 -12.87 9.46 -9.27
N SER A 39 -11.75 8.86 -9.69
CA SER A 39 -11.71 7.81 -10.72
C SER A 39 -11.80 6.39 -10.16
N CYS A 40 -12.29 6.21 -8.93
CA CYS A 40 -12.51 4.91 -8.31
C CYS A 40 -13.98 4.74 -7.90
N ASP A 41 -14.44 3.49 -7.82
CA ASP A 41 -15.82 3.17 -7.44
C ASP A 41 -16.08 3.32 -5.93
N VAL A 42 -15.03 3.55 -5.14
CA VAL A 42 -15.13 3.79 -3.69
C VAL A 42 -15.54 5.24 -3.46
N LYS A 43 -16.71 5.43 -2.84
CA LYS A 43 -17.21 6.76 -2.49
C LYS A 43 -16.31 7.40 -1.40
N PRO A 44 -15.68 8.56 -1.66
CA PRO A 44 -14.83 9.21 -0.67
C PRO A 44 -15.65 9.83 0.47
N ILE A 45 -15.05 9.81 1.66
CA ILE A 45 -15.44 10.63 2.80
C ILE A 45 -14.72 11.97 2.66
N MET A 46 -15.48 13.04 2.40
CA MET A 46 -14.97 14.41 2.38
C MET A 46 -14.80 14.89 3.82
N ALA A 47 -13.59 15.26 4.21
CA ALA A 47 -13.28 15.66 5.57
C ALA A 47 -12.07 16.58 5.64
N THR A 48 -11.87 17.24 6.77
CA THR A 48 -10.54 17.79 7.11
C THR A 48 -9.59 16.64 7.47
N ARG A 49 -8.28 16.87 7.37
CA ARG A 49 -7.27 15.90 7.81
C ARG A 49 -7.50 15.45 9.26
N GLN A 50 -7.81 16.37 10.16
CA GLN A 50 -8.08 16.05 11.56
C GLN A 50 -9.27 15.10 11.72
N GLN A 51 -10.39 15.38 11.06
CA GLN A 51 -11.59 14.52 11.11
C GLN A 51 -11.30 13.15 10.50
N ALA A 52 -10.63 13.09 9.35
CA ALA A 52 -10.26 11.84 8.70
C ALA A 52 -9.34 10.98 9.60
N MET A 53 -8.36 11.58 10.26
CA MET A 53 -7.45 10.85 11.15
C MET A 53 -8.16 10.37 12.41
N GLN A 54 -9.08 11.15 12.97
CA GLN A 54 -9.86 10.75 14.13
C GLN A 54 -10.81 9.57 13.81
N ASP A 55 -11.50 9.65 12.68
CA ASP A 55 -12.39 8.59 12.20
C ASP A 55 -11.60 7.32 11.86
N LEU A 56 -10.47 7.44 11.14
CA LEU A 56 -9.60 6.31 10.85
C LEU A 56 -9.04 5.67 12.13
N ALA A 57 -8.50 6.46 13.06
CA ALA A 57 -7.95 5.93 14.31
C ALA A 57 -9.00 5.20 15.14
N SER A 58 -10.24 5.72 15.20
CA SER A 58 -11.35 5.05 15.89
C SER A 58 -11.69 3.73 15.24
N TYR A 59 -11.80 3.72 13.90
CA TYR A 59 -12.08 2.50 13.14
C TYR A 59 -11.00 1.44 13.31
N LEU A 60 -9.71 1.82 13.20
CA LEU A 60 -8.60 0.88 13.39
C LEU A 60 -8.58 0.30 14.80
N ALA A 61 -8.87 1.12 15.82
CA ALA A 61 -8.96 0.67 17.21
C ALA A 61 -10.13 -0.30 17.42
N ASP A 62 -11.31 -0.01 16.88
CA ASP A 62 -12.49 -0.88 16.96
C ASP A 62 -12.25 -2.24 16.32
N GLN A 63 -11.45 -2.29 15.24
CA GLN A 63 -11.03 -3.52 14.58
C GLN A 63 -9.79 -4.18 15.22
N SER A 64 -9.23 -3.59 16.28
CA SER A 64 -7.98 -4.06 16.92
C SER A 64 -6.79 -4.18 15.95
N ILE A 65 -6.72 -3.30 14.96
CA ILE A 65 -5.64 -3.28 13.97
C ILE A 65 -4.41 -2.61 14.59
N THR A 66 -3.25 -3.26 14.45
CA THR A 66 -1.96 -2.75 14.95
C THR A 66 -0.92 -2.51 13.85
N ASP A 67 -1.16 -3.06 12.65
CA ASP A 67 -0.14 -3.22 11.62
C ASP A 67 -0.56 -2.52 10.33
N ILE A 68 0.39 -1.81 9.72
CA ILE A 68 0.22 -1.06 8.47
C ILE A 68 1.28 -1.53 7.48
N TYR A 69 0.82 -2.01 6.33
CA TYR A 69 1.66 -2.42 5.22
C TYR A 69 1.52 -1.38 4.10
N ALA A 70 2.63 -0.90 3.57
CA ALA A 70 2.63 0.05 2.46
C ALA A 70 3.83 -0.16 1.54
N TYR A 71 3.70 0.19 0.26
CA TYR A 71 4.79 0.06 -0.70
C TYR A 71 5.69 1.29 -0.64
N ASN A 72 6.99 1.10 -0.40
CA ASN A 72 7.88 2.21 -0.06
C ASN A 72 7.37 2.96 1.19
N ALA A 73 6.93 2.19 2.20
CA ALA A 73 6.23 2.67 3.40
C ALA A 73 6.89 3.83 4.15
N LYS A 74 8.21 4.01 4.00
CA LYS A 74 8.92 5.16 4.58
C LYS A 74 8.33 6.50 4.12
N PHE A 75 7.84 6.57 2.88
CA PHE A 75 7.20 7.75 2.34
C PHE A 75 5.92 8.06 3.13
N ASP A 76 4.97 7.14 3.18
CA ASP A 76 3.70 7.28 3.89
C ASP A 76 3.90 7.52 5.38
N TYR A 77 4.77 6.74 6.03
CA TYR A 77 5.13 6.90 7.44
C TYR A 77 5.62 8.32 7.77
N SER A 78 6.38 8.96 6.86
CA SER A 78 6.86 10.32 7.05
C SER A 78 5.75 11.38 6.88
N HIS A 79 4.72 11.07 6.09
CA HIS A 79 3.60 11.95 5.79
C HIS A 79 2.37 11.72 6.67
N LEU A 80 2.35 10.65 7.47
CA LEU A 80 1.25 10.27 8.37
C LEU A 80 1.74 10.20 9.83
N PRO A 81 2.18 11.33 10.42
CA PRO A 81 2.63 11.37 11.80
C PRO A 81 1.57 10.88 12.81
N GLU A 82 0.30 10.99 12.46
CA GLU A 82 -0.84 10.54 13.28
C GLU A 82 -0.89 9.02 13.44
N LEU A 83 -0.25 8.26 12.54
CA LEU A 83 -0.25 6.80 12.52
C LEU A 83 1.10 6.19 12.92
N LYS A 84 2.02 6.97 13.50
CA LYS A 84 3.36 6.48 13.89
C LYS A 84 3.36 5.41 14.98
N ALA A 85 2.28 5.30 15.75
CA ALA A 85 2.15 4.34 16.84
C ALA A 85 1.87 2.90 16.37
N TYR A 86 1.47 2.71 15.11
CA TYR A 86 1.24 1.40 14.51
C TYR A 86 2.57 0.76 14.09
N ASN A 87 2.61 -0.55 13.89
CA ASN A 87 3.75 -1.22 13.26
C ASN A 87 3.71 -0.97 11.75
N TRP A 88 4.79 -0.43 11.18
CA TRP A 88 4.88 -0.14 9.74
C TRP A 88 5.79 -1.13 9.04
N PHE A 89 5.32 -1.68 7.92
CA PHE A 89 6.03 -2.65 7.11
C PHE A 89 6.16 -2.17 5.67
N ASP A 90 7.40 -2.12 5.16
CA ASP A 90 7.69 -1.73 3.78
C ASP A 90 7.67 -2.94 2.85
N ILE A 91 6.52 -3.21 2.21
CA ILE A 91 6.34 -4.41 1.38
C ILE A 91 7.21 -4.40 0.12
N MET A 92 7.74 -3.24 -0.30
CA MET A 92 8.73 -3.17 -1.37
C MET A 92 9.98 -4.01 -1.04
N ARG A 93 10.36 -4.11 0.25
CA ARG A 93 11.50 -4.92 0.70
C ARG A 93 11.29 -6.42 0.52
N ILE A 94 10.04 -6.85 0.41
CA ILE A 94 9.67 -8.23 0.11
C ILE A 94 9.52 -8.40 -1.40
N ALA A 95 8.68 -7.56 -2.03
CA ALA A 95 8.32 -7.66 -3.43
C ALA A 95 9.51 -7.54 -4.41
N ALA A 96 10.51 -6.71 -4.09
CA ALA A 96 11.63 -6.43 -4.99
C ALA A 96 12.79 -7.43 -4.90
N TYR A 97 12.74 -8.42 -4.00
CA TYR A 97 13.85 -9.34 -3.73
C TYR A 97 13.51 -10.77 -4.17
N ARG A 98 14.39 -11.35 -4.99
CA ARG A 98 14.21 -12.69 -5.59
C ARG A 98 13.96 -13.81 -4.58
N GLN A 99 14.56 -13.71 -3.39
CA GLN A 99 14.41 -14.71 -2.33
C GLN A 99 12.97 -14.80 -1.77
N PHE A 100 12.17 -13.74 -1.94
CA PHE A 100 10.77 -13.68 -1.51
C PHE A 100 9.82 -13.72 -2.71
N ASN A 101 10.10 -12.93 -3.74
CA ASN A 101 9.29 -12.88 -4.95
C ASN A 101 9.82 -13.85 -6.02
N LYS A 102 9.24 -15.05 -6.05
CA LYS A 102 9.57 -16.12 -7.01
C LYS A 102 9.16 -15.80 -8.45
N ALA A 103 8.35 -14.77 -8.69
CA ALA A 103 7.98 -14.35 -10.03
C ALA A 103 9.12 -13.57 -10.74
N ILE A 104 10.17 -13.16 -10.01
CA ILE A 104 11.35 -12.53 -10.59
C ILE A 104 12.15 -13.57 -11.41
N PRO A 105 12.27 -13.44 -12.74
CA PRO A 105 12.95 -14.43 -13.58
C PRO A 105 14.46 -14.39 -13.40
N ASP A 106 15.17 -15.51 -13.56
CA ASP A 106 16.64 -15.60 -13.38
C ASP A 106 17.44 -14.69 -14.30
N SER A 107 16.86 -14.30 -15.44
CA SER A 107 17.43 -13.32 -16.36
C SER A 107 17.31 -11.87 -15.89
N ALA A 108 16.52 -11.57 -14.86
CA ALA A 108 16.32 -10.20 -14.36
C ALA A 108 17.60 -9.62 -13.76
N ALA A 109 17.88 -8.36 -14.09
CA ALA A 109 19.03 -7.64 -13.55
C ALA A 109 18.84 -7.35 -12.05
N CYS A 110 19.50 -8.14 -11.20
CA CYS A 110 19.51 -7.98 -9.75
C CYS A 110 20.85 -7.44 -9.24
N CYS A 111 20.80 -6.77 -8.09
CA CYS A 111 21.95 -6.55 -7.21
C CYS A 111 22.44 -7.88 -6.63
N LYS A 112 23.67 -7.89 -6.08
CA LYS A 112 24.22 -9.09 -5.40
C LYS A 112 23.34 -9.59 -4.25
N THR A 113 22.54 -8.71 -3.67
CA THR A 113 21.58 -9.01 -2.59
C THR A 113 20.27 -9.65 -3.09
N GLY A 114 20.11 -9.87 -4.40
CA GLY A 114 18.88 -10.40 -4.99
C GLY A 114 17.79 -9.36 -5.27
N ARG A 115 17.99 -8.09 -4.89
CA ARG A 115 17.06 -6.99 -5.21
C ARG A 115 17.09 -6.64 -6.70
N LEU A 116 15.94 -6.42 -7.32
CA LEU A 116 15.83 -5.85 -8.67
C LEU A 116 16.52 -4.47 -8.77
N LYS A 117 17.24 -4.22 -9.88
CA LYS A 117 17.89 -2.93 -10.14
C LYS A 117 16.93 -1.85 -10.67
N SER A 118 15.86 -2.25 -11.34
CA SER A 118 14.83 -1.38 -11.92
C SER A 118 13.52 -2.16 -12.03
N ASN A 119 12.43 -1.49 -12.44
CA ASN A 119 11.12 -2.11 -12.64
C ASN A 119 10.59 -2.86 -11.41
N TYR A 120 10.75 -2.26 -10.23
CA TYR A 120 10.26 -2.78 -8.95
C TYR A 120 9.22 -1.85 -8.31
N GLY A 121 8.58 -0.96 -9.08
CA GLY A 121 7.38 -0.25 -8.63
C GLY A 121 6.16 -1.17 -8.59
N VAL A 122 5.05 -0.67 -8.04
CA VAL A 122 3.77 -1.41 -7.89
C VAL A 122 3.32 -2.02 -9.22
N GLU A 123 3.25 -1.23 -10.29
CA GLU A 123 2.83 -1.74 -11.61
C GLU A 123 3.72 -2.85 -12.17
N PRO A 124 5.04 -2.68 -12.33
CA PRO A 124 5.90 -3.77 -12.79
C PRO A 124 5.83 -5.04 -11.93
N ILE A 125 5.78 -4.90 -10.60
CA ILE A 125 5.67 -6.04 -9.68
C ILE A 125 4.33 -6.75 -9.84
N THR A 126 3.22 -6.01 -9.90
CA THR A 126 1.88 -6.58 -10.07
C THR A 126 1.77 -7.33 -11.39
N ARG A 127 2.30 -6.77 -12.48
CA ARG A 127 2.38 -7.45 -13.78
C ARG A 127 3.20 -8.73 -13.72
N MET A 128 4.33 -8.68 -13.00
CA MET A 128 5.21 -9.84 -12.83
C MET A 128 4.53 -10.96 -12.04
N LEU A 129 3.90 -10.63 -10.92
CA LEU A 129 3.18 -11.58 -10.06
C LEU A 129 1.96 -12.18 -10.74
N THR A 130 1.23 -11.40 -11.55
CA THR A 130 0.06 -11.89 -12.29
C THR A 130 0.39 -12.55 -13.63
N GLY A 131 1.62 -12.37 -14.13
CA GLY A 131 1.99 -12.77 -15.50
C GLY A 131 1.25 -12.00 -16.59
N SER A 132 0.62 -10.87 -16.28
CA SER A 132 -0.24 -10.11 -17.18
C SER A 132 0.26 -8.68 -17.34
N SER A 133 0.46 -8.23 -18.59
CA SER A 133 0.81 -6.84 -18.88
C SER A 133 -0.39 -5.87 -18.88
N ARG A 134 -1.61 -6.36 -18.64
CA ARG A 134 -2.84 -5.57 -18.74
C ARG A 134 -3.08 -4.65 -17.56
N TYR A 135 -2.43 -4.89 -16.43
CA TYR A 135 -2.56 -4.03 -15.25
C TYR A 135 -1.86 -2.69 -15.50
N PHE A 136 -2.50 -1.59 -15.08
CA PHE A 136 -1.93 -0.24 -15.06
C PHE A 136 -2.33 0.42 -13.76
N GLU A 137 -1.39 1.09 -13.11
CA GLU A 137 -1.65 1.81 -11.86
C GLU A 137 -2.50 3.06 -12.15
N VAL A 138 -3.50 3.30 -11.30
CA VAL A 138 -4.41 4.45 -11.44
C VAL A 138 -3.88 5.66 -10.67
N HIS A 139 -3.00 5.45 -9.69
CA HIS A 139 -2.46 6.46 -8.77
C HIS A 139 -3.57 7.18 -7.98
N ASN A 140 -4.56 6.40 -7.56
CA ASN A 140 -5.62 6.84 -6.67
C ASN A 140 -5.39 6.18 -5.30
N ALA A 141 -5.38 6.97 -4.22
CA ALA A 141 -4.91 6.46 -2.93
C ALA A 141 -5.62 5.20 -2.41
N VAL A 142 -6.92 4.98 -2.69
CA VAL A 142 -7.59 3.73 -2.28
C VAL A 142 -7.36 2.59 -3.26
N ALA A 143 -7.24 2.89 -4.57
CA ALA A 143 -6.82 1.90 -5.55
C ALA A 143 -5.40 1.41 -5.24
N ASP A 144 -4.48 2.34 -4.95
CA ASP A 144 -3.10 2.05 -4.59
C ASP A 144 -3.06 1.15 -3.34
N ALA A 145 -3.82 1.46 -2.29
CA ALA A 145 -3.91 0.60 -1.10
C ALA A 145 -4.42 -0.82 -1.41
N VAL A 146 -5.37 -0.95 -2.33
CA VAL A 146 -5.88 -2.26 -2.80
C VAL A 146 -4.84 -2.99 -3.64
N ASP A 147 -4.10 -2.29 -4.50
CA ASP A 147 -3.04 -2.86 -5.33
C ASP A 147 -1.86 -3.34 -4.46
N GLU A 148 -1.52 -2.60 -3.41
CA GLU A 148 -0.53 -2.99 -2.41
C GLU A 148 -0.94 -4.24 -1.64
N LEU A 149 -2.20 -4.31 -1.18
CA LEU A 149 -2.75 -5.52 -0.58
C LEU A 149 -2.74 -6.68 -1.57
N ARG A 150 -3.05 -6.42 -2.84
CA ARG A 150 -3.03 -7.44 -3.89
C ARG A 150 -1.63 -8.00 -4.12
N ILE A 151 -0.58 -7.18 -4.00
CA ILE A 151 0.81 -7.65 -4.03
C ILE A 151 1.09 -8.59 -2.85
N ILE A 152 0.65 -8.24 -1.63
CA ILE A 152 0.79 -9.09 -0.44
C ILE A 152 0.11 -10.45 -0.66
N GLU A 153 -1.14 -10.45 -1.14
CA GLU A 153 -1.86 -11.67 -1.49
C GLU A 153 -1.13 -12.52 -2.53
N LEU A 154 -0.61 -11.88 -3.59
CA LEU A 154 0.03 -12.56 -4.72
C LEU A 154 1.40 -13.13 -4.38
N LEU A 155 2.10 -12.54 -3.41
CA LEU A 155 3.36 -13.07 -2.92
C LEU A 155 3.15 -14.40 -2.18
N ASP A 156 1.97 -14.62 -1.61
CA ASP A 156 1.57 -15.85 -0.92
C ASP A 156 2.61 -16.28 0.15
N LEU A 157 2.99 -15.31 0.97
CA LEU A 157 3.97 -15.47 2.04
C LEU A 157 3.27 -15.32 3.42
N PRO A 158 3.68 -16.11 4.44
CA PRO A 158 3.22 -15.91 5.80
C PRO A 158 3.54 -14.49 6.30
N LEU A 159 2.64 -13.89 7.09
CA LEU A 159 2.82 -12.54 7.66
C LEU A 159 4.12 -12.40 8.46
N ASP A 160 4.56 -13.46 9.16
CA ASP A 160 5.84 -13.50 9.87
C ASP A 160 7.05 -13.18 8.95
N THR A 161 6.94 -13.44 7.65
CA THR A 161 7.99 -13.10 6.67
C THR A 161 8.18 -11.59 6.57
N TYR A 162 7.14 -10.80 6.81
CA TYR A 162 7.16 -9.35 6.70
C TYR A 162 7.80 -8.68 7.91
N GLU A 163 8.09 -9.39 9.01
CA GLU A 163 8.80 -8.82 10.18
C GLU A 163 10.14 -8.18 9.80
N ILE A 164 10.86 -8.77 8.83
CA ILE A 164 12.12 -8.21 8.32
C ILE A 164 11.92 -6.87 7.58
N ALA A 165 10.70 -6.59 7.14
CA ALA A 165 10.30 -5.39 6.42
C ALA A 165 9.79 -4.28 7.35
N LYS A 166 9.69 -4.54 8.66
CA LYS A 166 9.35 -3.52 9.66
C LYS A 166 10.30 -2.32 9.58
N ILE A 167 9.76 -1.10 9.67
CA ILE A 167 10.53 0.15 9.51
C ILE A 167 10.56 1.06 10.75
N ASN A 168 9.73 0.78 11.75
CA ASN A 168 9.71 1.48 13.03
C ASN A 168 9.80 0.49 14.20
N ASN A 169 10.26 1.00 15.35
CA ASN A 169 10.50 0.21 16.55
C ASN A 169 9.24 0.11 17.40
#